data_AF-A0A8S9SUD1-F1
#
_entry.id   AF-A0A8S9SUD1-F1
#
_cell.length_a   1.000
_cell.length_b   1.000
_cell.length_c   1.000
_cell.angle_alpha   90.00
_cell.angle_beta   90.00
_cell.angle_gamma   90.00
#
_symmetry.space_group_name_H-M   'P 1'
#
loop_
_entity.id
_entity.type
_entity.pdbx_description
1 polymer ?
#
loop_
_entity_poly.entity_id
_entity_poly.type
_entity_poly.pdbx_seq_one_letter_code
_entity_poly.pdbx_strand_id
1 'polypeptide(L)'
;MLARSAPGEKYCTGEVYRYLRGDGEKVDWSAAIWTSRSIPRQSFHAWLVVQNRIPTRDRMIGWGIQVPPLCLLCNVNDESRDHLYWDCNYTSDLWSIVAGRCRITPERRWENTLHQMITLPPPTSTHSLILLGWQATLYWIWNERNGRLHSNQFRSIDSLFSIIDHQVRNKIQSFREANPRRSSKMMQLWFR
;
A
#
# COMPACT_ATOMS: atom_id res chain seq x y z
N MET A 1 8.70 -38.06 1.81
CA MET A 1 8.03 -39.33 1.42
C MET A 1 6.58 -38.95 1.12
N LEU A 2 6.23 -38.72 -0.15
CA LEU A 2 4.86 -38.38 -0.52
C LEU A 2 3.99 -39.61 -0.27
N ALA A 3 3.09 -39.54 0.70
CA ALA A 3 2.10 -40.57 0.95
C ALA A 3 1.32 -40.82 -0.34
N ARG A 4 1.26 -42.09 -0.76
CA ARG A 4 0.36 -42.51 -1.83
C ARG A 4 -1.06 -42.23 -1.35
N SER A 5 -1.74 -41.29 -1.98
CA SER A 5 -3.14 -40.99 -1.69
C SER A 5 -3.98 -42.24 -1.90
N ALA A 6 -4.83 -42.55 -0.93
CA ALA A 6 -5.68 -43.73 -0.99
C ALA A 6 -6.71 -43.58 -2.13
N PRO A 7 -7.17 -44.68 -2.76
CA PRO A 7 -8.20 -44.60 -3.80
C PRO A 7 -9.49 -43.99 -3.22
N GLY A 8 -9.82 -42.76 -3.63
CA GLY A 8 -11.00 -42.01 -3.15
C GLY A 8 -10.68 -40.64 -2.55
N GLU A 9 -9.42 -40.31 -2.27
CA GLU A 9 -9.04 -38.97 -1.81
C GLU A 9 -9.09 -37.95 -2.96
N LYS A 10 -9.85 -36.87 -2.78
CA LYS A 10 -9.88 -35.74 -3.72
C LYS A 10 -8.48 -35.10 -3.76
N TYR A 11 -7.83 -35.18 -4.92
CA TYR A 11 -6.57 -34.48 -5.16
C TYR A 11 -6.74 -32.97 -4.92
N CYS A 12 -5.99 -32.44 -3.95
CA CYS A 12 -5.99 -31.02 -3.61
C CYS A 12 -4.68 -30.37 -4.04
N THR A 13 -4.69 -29.64 -5.16
CA THR A 13 -3.52 -28.89 -5.65
C THR A 13 -2.94 -27.96 -4.59
N GLY A 14 -3.78 -27.43 -3.68
CA GLY A 14 -3.34 -26.56 -2.58
C GLY A 14 -2.45 -27.25 -1.55
N GLU A 15 -2.66 -28.54 -1.29
CA GLU A 15 -1.84 -29.32 -0.36
C GLU A 15 -0.49 -29.67 -0.97
N VAL A 16 -0.49 -30.10 -2.24
CA VAL A 16 0.74 -30.36 -3.00
C VAL A 16 1.57 -29.08 -3.10
N TYR A 17 0.95 -27.95 -3.42
CA TYR A 17 1.65 -26.66 -3.46
C TYR A 17 2.23 -26.28 -2.10
N ARG A 18 1.49 -26.45 -0.99
CA ARG A 18 1.98 -26.16 0.36
C ARG A 18 3.16 -27.05 0.72
N TYR A 19 3.10 -28.35 0.37
CA TYR A 19 4.20 -29.29 0.55
C TYR A 19 5.45 -28.88 -0.26
N LEU A 20 5.29 -28.56 -1.54
CA LEU A 20 6.40 -28.15 -2.41
C LEU A 20 7.01 -26.81 -2.00
N ARG A 21 6.19 -25.88 -1.53
CA ARG A 21 6.63 -24.54 -1.08
C ARG A 21 7.37 -24.60 0.26
N GLY A 22 7.03 -25.56 1.12
CA GLY A 22 7.48 -25.61 2.51
C GLY A 22 6.85 -24.52 3.38
N ASP A 23 7.26 -24.47 4.65
CA ASP A 23 6.88 -23.40 5.57
C ASP A 23 7.66 -22.14 5.24
N GLY A 24 6.95 -21.07 4.86
CA GLY A 24 7.55 -19.77 4.63
C GLY A 24 7.84 -19.04 5.94
N GLU A 25 8.86 -18.18 5.95
CA GLU A 25 9.13 -17.30 7.08
C GLU A 25 7.92 -16.41 7.38
N LYS A 26 7.57 -16.31 8.67
CA LYS A 26 6.53 -15.40 9.13
C LYS A 26 7.05 -13.99 9.08
N VAL A 27 6.44 -13.17 8.23
CA VAL A 27 6.72 -11.74 8.12
C VAL A 27 5.76 -10.94 9.00
N ASP A 28 6.31 -9.94 9.68
CA ASP A 28 5.60 -9.03 10.58
C ASP A 28 4.67 -8.05 9.84
N TRP A 29 5.04 -7.62 8.63
CA TRP A 29 4.26 -6.70 7.80
C TRP A 29 2.99 -7.29 7.20
N SER A 30 2.78 -8.60 7.28
CA SER A 30 1.65 -9.26 6.60
C SER A 30 0.29 -8.67 7.00
N ALA A 31 0.08 -8.39 8.28
CA ALA A 31 -1.18 -7.84 8.79
C ALA A 31 -1.42 -6.38 8.35
N ALA A 32 -0.34 -5.60 8.13
CA ALA A 32 -0.44 -4.22 7.64
C ALA A 32 -0.87 -4.17 6.16
N ILE A 33 -0.52 -5.20 5.39
CA ILE A 33 -0.82 -5.29 3.96
C ILE A 33 -2.19 -5.95 3.73
N TRP A 34 -2.40 -7.11 4.35
CA TRP A 34 -3.54 -7.97 4.10
C TRP A 34 -4.63 -7.73 5.15
N THR A 35 -5.38 -6.66 4.97
CA THR A 35 -6.48 -6.31 5.86
C THR A 35 -7.83 -6.76 5.30
N SER A 36 -8.73 -7.17 6.19
CA SER A 36 -10.12 -7.41 5.80
C SER A 36 -10.72 -6.14 5.22
N ARG A 37 -11.38 -6.24 4.05
CA ARG A 37 -12.00 -5.10 3.35
C ARG A 37 -10.98 -4.08 2.84
N SER A 38 -9.76 -4.48 2.52
CA SER A 38 -8.84 -3.68 1.70
C SER A 38 -9.30 -3.58 0.24
N ILE A 39 -8.60 -2.79 -0.57
CA ILE A 39 -8.72 -2.78 -2.03
C ILE A 39 -7.62 -3.70 -2.58
N PRO A 40 -7.93 -4.87 -3.16
CA PRO A 40 -6.93 -5.89 -3.50
C PRO A 40 -5.76 -5.38 -4.35
N ARG A 41 -6.05 -4.53 -5.36
CA ARG A 41 -5.03 -3.91 -6.22
C ARG A 41 -4.03 -3.05 -5.42
N GLN A 42 -4.49 -2.37 -4.37
CA GLN A 42 -3.65 -1.50 -3.54
C GLN A 42 -2.87 -2.30 -2.52
N SER A 43 -3.46 -3.35 -1.93
CA SER A 43 -2.73 -4.27 -1.06
C SER A 43 -1.61 -4.99 -1.83
N PHE A 44 -1.88 -5.41 -3.07
CA PHE A 44 -0.86 -5.98 -3.95
C PHE A 44 0.26 -4.99 -4.28
N HIS A 45 -0.09 -3.72 -4.57
CA HIS A 45 0.92 -2.69 -4.78
C HIS A 45 1.75 -2.43 -3.53
N ALA A 46 1.11 -2.26 -2.37
CA ALA A 46 1.77 -2.07 -1.08
C ALA A 46 2.72 -3.24 -0.75
N TRP A 47 2.31 -4.48 -1.05
CA TRP A 47 3.17 -5.66 -0.95
C TRP A 47 4.46 -5.56 -1.77
N LEU A 48 4.36 -5.10 -3.03
CA LEU A 48 5.54 -4.87 -3.86
C LEU A 48 6.41 -3.74 -3.31
N VAL A 49 5.81 -2.66 -2.81
CA VAL A 49 6.54 -1.53 -2.20
C VAL A 49 7.30 -2.00 -0.96
N VAL A 50 6.65 -2.72 -0.05
CA VAL A 50 7.27 -3.25 1.18
C VAL A 50 8.47 -4.13 0.86
N GLN A 51 8.37 -4.96 -0.17
CA GLN A 51 9.50 -5.79 -0.62
C GLN A 51 10.54 -5.05 -1.47
N ASN A 52 10.38 -3.75 -1.71
CA ASN A 52 11.21 -2.96 -2.60
C ASN A 52 11.33 -3.56 -4.02
N ARG A 53 10.19 -4.02 -4.58
CA ARG A 53 10.11 -4.72 -5.88
C ARG A 53 9.43 -3.92 -6.99
N ILE A 54 9.21 -2.63 -6.78
CA ILE A 54 8.66 -1.72 -7.81
C ILE A 54 9.80 -1.19 -8.72
N PRO A 55 9.54 -0.85 -9.99
CA PRO A 55 10.58 -0.37 -10.92
C PRO A 55 10.87 1.14 -10.76
N THR A 56 11.46 1.54 -9.63
CA THR A 56 12.02 2.88 -9.40
C THR A 56 13.29 3.12 -10.27
N ARG A 57 13.70 4.38 -10.46
CA ARG A 57 14.87 4.71 -11.32
C ARG A 57 16.14 3.99 -10.85
N ASP A 58 16.44 3.99 -9.55
CA ASP A 58 17.57 3.27 -8.97
C ASP A 58 17.61 1.79 -9.39
N ARG A 59 16.47 1.11 -9.35
CA ARG A 59 16.35 -0.31 -9.73
C ARG A 59 16.45 -0.52 -11.24
N MET A 60 15.84 0.37 -12.03
CA MET A 60 15.96 0.31 -13.50
C MET A 60 17.42 0.50 -13.95
N ILE A 61 18.13 1.45 -13.33
CA ILE A 61 19.57 1.65 -13.56
C ILE A 61 20.36 0.40 -13.13
N GLY A 62 20.02 -0.19 -11.98
CA GLY A 62 20.60 -1.46 -11.52
C GLY A 62 20.36 -2.64 -12.48
N TRP A 63 19.31 -2.59 -13.30
CA TRP A 63 19.06 -3.56 -14.38
C TRP A 63 19.77 -3.21 -15.71
N GLY A 64 20.61 -2.18 -15.72
CA GLY A 64 21.31 -1.72 -16.92
C GLY A 64 20.48 -0.82 -17.85
N ILE A 65 19.27 -0.45 -17.46
CA ILE A 65 18.40 0.44 -18.25
C ILE A 65 18.90 1.88 -18.08
N GLN A 66 19.25 2.51 -19.21
CA GLN A 66 19.72 3.89 -19.23
C GLN A 66 18.55 4.86 -19.05
N VAL A 67 18.39 5.38 -17.83
CA VAL A 67 17.37 6.37 -17.48
C VAL A 67 17.95 7.46 -16.58
N PRO A 68 17.43 8.70 -16.62
CA PRO A 68 17.81 9.72 -15.65
C PRO A 68 17.48 9.27 -14.23
N PRO A 69 18.39 9.48 -13.25
CA PRO A 69 18.19 8.98 -11.89
C PRO A 69 17.15 9.81 -11.12
N LEU A 70 16.90 11.05 -11.52
CA LEU A 70 16.02 11.99 -10.83
C LEU A 70 14.59 11.47 -10.64
N CYS A 71 14.06 11.74 -9.45
CA CYS A 71 12.68 11.52 -9.07
C CYS A 71 11.73 12.35 -9.94
N LEU A 72 10.76 11.68 -10.56
CA LEU A 72 9.79 12.33 -11.45
C LEU A 72 8.78 13.21 -10.70
N LEU A 73 8.72 13.11 -9.37
CA LEU A 73 7.79 13.89 -8.54
C LEU A 73 8.37 15.23 -8.11
N CYS A 74 9.58 15.26 -7.57
CA CYS A 74 10.23 16.49 -7.12
C CYS A 74 11.26 17.05 -8.11
N ASN A 75 11.87 16.21 -8.95
CA ASN A 75 12.96 16.57 -9.85
C ASN A 75 14.19 17.18 -9.13
N VAL A 76 14.42 16.81 -7.87
CA VAL A 76 15.53 17.32 -7.03
C VAL A 76 16.53 16.23 -6.68
N ASN A 77 16.05 15.09 -6.17
CA ASN A 77 16.90 13.97 -5.71
C ASN A 77 16.65 12.73 -6.57
N ASP A 78 17.56 11.76 -6.47
CA ASP A 78 17.44 10.48 -7.17
C ASP A 78 16.24 9.66 -6.67
N GLU A 79 15.57 8.96 -7.58
CA GLU A 79 14.41 8.13 -7.28
C GLU A 79 14.84 6.77 -6.72
N SER A 80 14.58 6.56 -5.44
CA SER A 80 14.53 5.25 -4.78
C SER A 80 13.14 5.00 -4.20
N ARG A 81 12.88 3.79 -3.69
CA ARG A 81 11.64 3.52 -2.91
C ARG A 81 11.51 4.50 -1.74
N ASP A 82 12.56 4.65 -0.96
CA ASP A 82 12.53 5.44 0.27
C ASP A 82 12.36 6.93 -0.05
N HIS A 83 13.02 7.39 -1.12
CA HIS A 83 12.79 8.75 -1.59
C HIS A 83 11.35 8.94 -2.09
N LEU A 84 10.85 8.03 -2.93
CA LEU A 84 9.51 8.10 -3.48
C LEU A 84 8.42 7.99 -2.41
N TYR A 85 8.66 7.24 -1.34
CA TYR A 85 7.76 7.09 -0.21
C TYR A 85 8.44 7.64 1.04
N TRP A 86 8.39 8.99 1.11
CA TRP A 86 8.46 9.87 2.30
C TRP A 86 9.64 10.83 2.38
N ASP A 87 10.80 10.61 1.71
CA ASP A 87 11.83 11.66 1.65
C ASP A 87 11.54 12.74 0.57
N CYS A 88 10.72 12.41 -0.43
CA CYS A 88 10.28 13.35 -1.44
C CYS A 88 9.21 14.29 -0.87
N ASN A 89 9.49 15.59 -0.82
CA ASN A 89 8.58 16.64 -0.30
C ASN A 89 7.15 16.52 -0.87
N TYR A 90 7.02 16.30 -2.18
CA TYR A 90 5.71 16.12 -2.83
C TYR A 90 4.90 14.98 -2.20
N THR A 91 5.56 13.86 -1.88
CA THR A 91 4.91 12.68 -1.32
C THR A 91 4.74 12.75 0.19
N SER A 92 5.67 13.39 0.91
CA SER A 92 5.55 13.62 2.34
C SER A 92 4.39 14.56 2.65
N ASP A 93 4.18 15.58 1.82
CA ASP A 93 3.08 16.53 1.99
C ASP A 93 1.72 15.85 1.74
N LEU A 94 1.62 15.06 0.66
CA LEU A 94 0.42 14.25 0.40
C LEU A 94 0.13 13.27 1.55
N TRP A 95 1.16 12.56 2.03
CA TRP A 95 1.00 11.64 3.15
C TRP A 95 0.58 12.37 4.43
N SER A 96 1.12 13.56 4.68
CA SER A 96 0.76 14.36 5.86
C SER A 96 -0.73 14.72 5.88
N ILE A 97 -1.31 15.06 4.73
CA ILE A 97 -2.75 15.36 4.62
C ILE A 97 -3.58 14.09 4.92
N VAL A 98 -3.22 12.95 4.34
CA VAL A 98 -3.94 11.68 4.54
C VAL A 98 -3.78 11.17 5.97
N ALA A 99 -2.56 11.25 6.53
CA ALA A 99 -2.26 10.91 7.92
C ALA A 99 -3.06 11.78 8.90
N GLY A 100 -3.23 13.07 8.58
CA GLY A 100 -4.11 13.98 9.32
C GLY A 100 -5.56 13.51 9.37
N ARG A 101 -6.11 13.04 8.24
CA ARG A 101 -7.46 12.42 8.17
C ARG A 101 -7.57 11.13 8.98
N CYS A 102 -6.45 10.45 9.19
CA CYS A 102 -6.35 9.24 10.00
C CYS A 102 -5.97 9.50 11.47
N ARG A 103 -5.67 10.76 11.83
CA ARG A 103 -5.22 11.18 13.18
C ARG A 103 -3.95 10.49 13.65
N ILE A 104 -3.02 10.29 12.73
CA ILE A 104 -1.68 9.79 13.02
C ILE A 104 -0.65 10.84 12.65
N THR A 105 0.43 10.91 13.41
CA THR A 105 1.58 11.74 13.05
C THR A 105 2.35 11.02 11.94
N PRO A 106 2.52 11.63 10.75
CA PRO A 106 3.24 10.99 9.65
C PRO A 106 4.74 10.90 9.98
N GLU A 107 5.32 9.73 9.74
CA GLU A 107 6.77 9.52 9.74
C GLU A 107 7.36 9.91 8.38
N ARG A 108 8.62 10.39 8.39
CA ARG A 108 9.33 10.80 7.15
C ARG A 108 10.23 9.74 6.55
N ARG A 109 10.50 8.66 7.27
CA ARG A 109 11.36 7.57 6.79
C ARG A 109 10.50 6.35 6.49
N TRP A 110 10.78 5.69 5.36
CA TRP A 110 10.09 4.47 4.96
C TRP A 110 9.98 3.45 6.10
N GLU A 111 11.10 3.10 6.73
CA GLU A 111 11.14 2.08 7.79
C GLU A 111 10.31 2.48 9.02
N ASN A 112 10.35 3.76 9.41
CA ASN A 112 9.54 4.26 10.53
C ASN A 112 8.04 4.20 10.18
N THR A 113 7.65 4.61 8.97
CA THR A 113 6.26 4.54 8.52
C THR A 113 5.78 3.09 8.46
N LEU A 114 6.60 2.17 7.94
CA LEU A 114 6.26 0.75 7.89
C LEU A 114 6.09 0.19 9.31
N HIS A 115 7.04 0.45 10.20
CA HIS A 115 6.95 0.05 11.60
C HIS A 115 5.68 0.62 12.26
N GLN A 116 5.35 1.89 12.02
CA GLN A 116 4.11 2.51 12.51
C GLN A 116 2.86 1.77 12.04
N MET A 117 2.84 1.26 10.80
CA MET A 117 1.72 0.47 10.27
C MET A 117 1.66 -0.95 10.87
N ILE A 118 2.82 -1.55 11.17
CA ILE A 118 2.93 -2.89 11.78
C ILE A 118 2.48 -2.86 13.24
N THR A 119 2.85 -1.81 13.99
CA THR A 119 2.59 -1.70 15.43
C THR A 119 1.28 -0.99 15.75
N LEU A 120 0.37 -0.88 14.78
CA LEU A 120 -0.95 -0.31 15.06
C LEU A 120 -1.68 -1.14 16.13
N PRO A 121 -2.48 -0.50 17.00
CA PRO A 121 -3.31 -1.21 17.96
C PRO A 121 -4.23 -2.22 17.27
N PRO A 122 -4.77 -3.22 18.01
CA PRO A 122 -5.57 -4.30 17.44
C PRO A 122 -6.67 -3.84 16.46
N PRO A 123 -7.11 -4.73 15.53
CA PRO A 123 -7.98 -4.36 14.41
C PRO A 123 -9.28 -3.66 14.81
N THR A 124 -9.27 -2.33 14.76
CA THR A 124 -10.42 -1.44 14.96
C THR A 124 -10.85 -0.77 13.65
N SER A 125 -11.94 0.01 13.69
CA SER A 125 -12.28 0.94 12.61
C SER A 125 -11.12 1.89 12.28
N THR A 126 -10.42 2.39 13.31
CA THR A 126 -9.27 3.30 13.15
C THR A 126 -8.10 2.59 12.47
N HIS A 127 -7.73 1.39 12.94
CA HIS A 127 -6.69 0.57 12.32
C HIS A 127 -6.97 0.33 10.83
N SER A 128 -8.20 -0.09 10.48
CA SER A 128 -8.57 -0.29 9.08
C SER A 128 -8.55 1.00 8.25
N LEU A 129 -8.92 2.14 8.84
CA LEU A 129 -8.91 3.42 8.14
C LEU A 129 -7.47 3.87 7.84
N ILE A 130 -6.58 3.76 8.83
CA ILE A 130 -5.16 4.07 8.67
C ILE A 130 -4.55 3.25 7.54
N LEU A 131 -4.71 1.92 7.57
CA LEU A 131 -4.12 1.05 6.55
C LEU A 131 -4.77 1.25 5.17
N LEU A 132 -6.06 1.54 5.11
CA LEU A 132 -6.74 1.90 3.86
C LEU A 132 -6.17 3.20 3.26
N GLY A 133 -6.01 4.24 4.08
CA GLY A 133 -5.44 5.52 3.66
C GLY A 133 -3.99 5.36 3.22
N TRP A 134 -3.17 4.66 4.01
CA TRP A 134 -1.77 4.37 3.68
C TRP A 134 -1.62 3.63 2.35
N GLN A 135 -2.36 2.53 2.15
CA GLN A 135 -2.31 1.74 0.91
C GLN A 135 -2.82 2.55 -0.29
N ALA A 136 -3.85 3.39 -0.11
CA ALA A 136 -4.34 4.28 -1.15
C ALA A 136 -3.29 5.32 -1.56
N THR A 137 -2.61 5.94 -0.59
CA THR A 137 -1.53 6.89 -0.84
C THR A 137 -0.37 6.25 -1.59
N LEU A 138 0.10 5.06 -1.16
CA LEU A 138 1.15 4.33 -1.86
C LEU A 138 0.80 4.08 -3.33
N TYR A 139 -0.44 3.65 -3.56
CA TYR A 139 -0.93 3.32 -4.87
C TYR A 139 -1.04 4.55 -5.79
N TRP A 140 -1.58 5.67 -5.30
CA TRP A 140 -1.77 6.87 -6.10
C TRP A 140 -0.48 7.67 -6.33
N ILE A 141 0.48 7.62 -5.42
CA ILE A 141 1.85 8.12 -5.66
C ILE A 141 2.47 7.41 -6.85
N TRP A 142 2.39 6.08 -6.88
CA TRP A 142 2.91 5.29 -7.99
C TRP A 142 2.20 5.59 -9.30
N ASN A 143 0.87 5.75 -9.24
CA ASN A 143 0.09 6.13 -10.41
C ASN A 143 0.48 7.52 -10.93
N GLU A 144 0.67 8.51 -10.06
CA GLU A 144 1.14 9.84 -10.43
C GLU A 144 2.52 9.80 -11.09
N ARG A 145 3.48 9.13 -10.45
CA ARG A 145 4.84 8.97 -10.97
C ARG A 145 4.80 8.38 -12.38
N ASN A 146 4.02 7.32 -12.59
CA ASN A 146 3.89 6.70 -13.92
C ASN A 146 3.10 7.57 -14.91
N GLY A 147 2.12 8.33 -14.45
CA GLY A 147 1.39 9.30 -15.28
C GLY A 147 2.31 10.40 -15.81
N ARG A 148 3.26 10.89 -15.00
CA ARG A 148 4.30 11.80 -15.45
C ARG A 148 5.23 11.15 -16.47
N LEU A 149 5.63 9.90 -16.24
CA LEU A 149 6.53 9.17 -17.14
C LEU A 149 5.92 8.87 -18.52
N HIS A 150 4.67 8.40 -18.55
CA HIS A 150 4.06 7.83 -19.76
C HIS A 150 3.02 8.73 -20.42
N SER A 151 2.52 9.73 -19.72
CA SER A 151 1.40 10.56 -20.20
C SER A 151 1.61 12.06 -19.97
N ASN A 152 2.77 12.46 -19.43
CA ASN A 152 3.10 13.85 -19.12
C ASN A 152 2.00 14.56 -18.30
N GLN A 153 1.32 13.80 -17.43
CA GLN A 153 0.26 14.29 -16.56
C GLN A 153 0.83 14.67 -15.20
N PHE A 154 0.64 15.92 -14.79
CA PHE A 154 1.11 16.44 -13.51
C PHE A 154 -0.09 16.92 -12.69
N ARG A 155 -0.39 16.20 -11.60
CA ARG A 155 -1.44 16.60 -10.67
C ARG A 155 -0.86 17.32 -9.47
N SER A 156 -1.61 18.28 -8.94
CA SER A 156 -1.30 18.87 -7.64
C SER A 156 -1.56 17.87 -6.52
N ILE A 157 -0.99 18.14 -5.34
CA ILE A 157 -1.23 17.36 -4.13
C ILE A 157 -2.73 17.34 -3.80
N ASP A 158 -3.43 18.48 -3.94
CA ASP A 158 -4.87 18.57 -3.69
C ASP A 158 -5.69 17.70 -4.64
N SER A 159 -5.31 17.63 -5.92
CA SER A 159 -5.96 16.78 -6.90
C SER A 159 -5.80 15.29 -6.56
N LEU A 160 -4.58 14.86 -6.19
CA LEU A 160 -4.35 13.50 -5.72
C LEU A 160 -5.09 13.19 -4.42
N PHE A 161 -5.08 14.13 -3.47
CA PHE A 161 -5.80 13.97 -2.22
C PHE A 161 -7.30 13.82 -2.44
N SER A 162 -7.91 14.61 -3.34
CA SER A 162 -9.32 14.47 -3.70
C SER A 162 -9.64 13.08 -4.24
N ILE A 163 -8.78 12.53 -5.10
CA ILE A 163 -8.93 11.16 -5.62
C ILE A 163 -8.87 10.12 -4.49
N ILE A 164 -7.90 10.26 -3.57
CA ILE A 164 -7.75 9.39 -2.41
C ILE A 164 -8.98 9.51 -1.49
N ASP A 165 -9.44 10.73 -1.18
CA ASP A 165 -10.62 11.01 -0.36
C ASP A 165 -11.88 10.35 -0.93
N HIS A 166 -12.15 10.53 -2.22
CA HIS A 166 -13.26 9.87 -2.88
C HIS A 166 -13.15 8.34 -2.82
N GLN A 167 -11.96 7.79 -3.07
CA GLN A 167 -11.75 6.35 -3.05
C GLN A 167 -11.94 5.76 -1.64
N VAL A 168 -11.40 6.41 -0.61
CA VAL A 168 -11.56 5.98 0.79
C VAL A 168 -13.03 6.02 1.19
N ARG A 169 -13.75 7.09 0.88
CA ARG A 169 -15.20 7.22 1.16
C ARG A 169 -16.01 6.16 0.45
N ASN A 170 -15.77 5.96 -0.85
CA ASN A 170 -16.46 4.94 -1.64
C ASN A 170 -16.19 3.54 -1.08
N LYS A 171 -14.95 3.28 -0.65
CA LYS A 171 -14.61 2.01 -0.02
C LYS A 171 -15.32 1.80 1.31
N ILE A 172 -15.38 2.83 2.17
CA ILE A 172 -16.13 2.77 3.44
C ILE A 172 -17.61 2.47 3.16
N GLN A 173 -18.21 3.19 2.22
CA GLN A 173 -19.61 3.03 1.85
C GLN A 173 -19.91 1.64 1.24
N SER A 174 -18.95 1.04 0.51
CA SER A 174 -19.15 -0.25 -0.17
C SER A 174 -19.50 -1.43 0.76
N PHE A 175 -19.16 -1.36 2.05
CA PHE A 175 -19.50 -2.39 3.03
C PHE A 175 -20.49 -1.91 4.08
N ARG A 176 -21.15 -0.76 3.87
CA ARG A 176 -22.09 -0.19 4.83
C ARG A 176 -23.22 -1.13 5.17
N GLU A 177 -23.85 -1.75 4.17
CA GLU A 177 -24.96 -2.71 4.39
C GLU A 177 -24.50 -3.92 5.21
N ALA A 178 -23.31 -4.44 4.93
CA ALA A 178 -22.75 -5.60 5.64
C ALA A 178 -22.26 -5.27 7.07
N ASN A 179 -21.84 -4.03 7.33
CA ASN A 179 -21.41 -3.60 8.67
C ASN A 179 -21.62 -2.07 8.89
N PRO A 180 -22.85 -1.65 9.22
CA PRO A 180 -23.20 -0.23 9.33
C PRO A 180 -22.40 0.48 10.42
N ARG A 181 -22.22 -0.16 11.58
CA ARG A 181 -21.51 0.42 12.74
C ARG A 181 -20.06 0.74 12.39
N ARG A 182 -19.34 -0.19 11.75
CA ARG A 182 -17.94 0.01 11.36
C ARG A 182 -17.82 1.08 10.29
N SER A 183 -18.68 1.04 9.27
CA SER A 183 -18.72 2.04 8.19
C SER A 183 -18.93 3.45 8.74
N SER A 184 -19.96 3.65 9.57
CA SER A 184 -20.26 4.96 10.17
C SER A 184 -19.09 5.49 11.02
N LYS A 185 -18.47 4.62 11.84
CA LYS A 185 -17.30 5.02 12.65
C LYS A 185 -16.11 5.42 11.78
N MET A 186 -15.80 4.67 10.72
CA MET A 186 -14.71 5.02 9.79
C MET A 186 -14.99 6.33 9.05
N MET A 187 -16.24 6.52 8.60
CA MET A 187 -16.65 7.74 7.91
C MET A 187 -16.53 8.97 8.81
N GLN A 188 -16.99 8.88 10.06
CA GLN A 188 -16.86 9.95 11.06
C GLN A 188 -15.40 10.28 11.38
N LEU A 189 -14.53 9.27 11.47
CA LEU A 189 -13.10 9.49 11.67
C LEU A 189 -12.46 10.23 10.50
N TRP A 190 -12.85 9.91 9.27
CA TRP A 190 -12.30 10.51 8.05
C TRP A 190 -12.74 11.97 7.83
N PHE A 191 -13.98 12.30 8.17
CA PHE A 191 -14.53 13.65 7.97
C PHE A 191 -14.08 14.69 9.00
N ARG A 192 -13.73 14.25 10.21
CA ARG A 192 -13.38 15.11 11.34
C ARG A 192 -11.88 15.35 11.44
#